data_AF-A0A964YP98-F1
#
_entry.id   AF-A0A964YP98-F1
#
_cell.length_a   1.000
_cell.length_b   1.000
_cell.length_c   1.000
_cell.angle_alpha   90.00
_cell.angle_beta   90.00
_cell.angle_gamma   90.00
#
_symmetry.space_group_name_H-M   'P 1'
#
loop_
_entity.id
_entity.type
_entity.pdbx_description
1 polymer ?
#
loop_
_entity_poly.entity_id
_entity_poly.type
_entity_poly.pdbx_seq_one_letter_code
_entity_poly.pdbx_strand_id
1 'polypeptide(L)'
;MKYSTFYLFFCFFIFFTPVLLAQVPQNNNSNGNFSPQQEPVIPAFETDSVFTYGEVESLEMRGARQKTTAYETEVSKFKAAKSAVRMNTLSRSANPGQEQELDRLYMNANSINPSDPTNGALFYELGNYNADRAYWLEKAVKSKPNDASILELWCANAAVTGDTVSLRIRLNALDSLGCFPKDLRCYGKDMLASTPQDAVLVSHGRWDTFGLLFEQLNQEKSPIINASLEFLQSPQYRILLQKKGLIIPSQKSVDIAFLKELVQLNPEKRFAFSMTIPSAYLESFQNDMVPIGLVFIFPNDYPEETILNQNRQLMKSLSFLDCGHTASMDYEGLKDNYLPMVQTVEQLTVKATKDQEKEIQDKKSVIKKRKAPKK
;
A
#
# COMPACT_ATOMS: atom_id res chain seq x y z
N MET A 1 28.03 -62.68 3.82
CA MET A 1 27.85 -61.71 2.71
C MET A 1 26.59 -60.90 2.98
N LYS A 2 26.77 -59.57 3.15
CA LYS A 2 25.89 -58.45 2.80
C LYS A 2 24.46 -58.29 3.40
N TYR A 3 24.38 -57.28 4.30
CA TYR A 3 23.29 -56.32 4.68
C TYR A 3 21.96 -56.89 5.22
N SER A 4 21.49 -56.68 6.46
CA SER A 4 21.43 -55.55 7.41
C SER A 4 20.41 -54.44 7.07
N THR A 5 19.40 -54.34 7.94
CA THR A 5 18.60 -53.15 8.34
C THR A 5 17.74 -52.44 7.29
N PHE A 6 16.42 -52.56 7.42
CA PHE A 6 15.48 -51.50 7.03
C PHE A 6 14.46 -51.33 8.15
N TYR A 7 14.69 -50.32 8.98
CA TYR A 7 13.82 -49.83 10.03
C TYR A 7 13.16 -48.53 9.54
N LEU A 8 11.89 -48.36 9.90
CA LEU A 8 11.26 -47.08 10.20
C LEU A 8 11.28 -45.99 9.09
N PHE A 9 10.25 -45.99 8.24
CA PHE A 9 9.90 -44.83 7.40
C PHE A 9 8.40 -44.55 7.50
N PHE A 10 7.94 -44.19 8.70
CA PHE A 10 6.61 -43.65 8.94
C PHE A 10 6.71 -42.77 10.19
N CYS A 11 6.79 -41.45 9.97
CA CYS A 11 6.59 -40.33 10.91
C CYS A 11 7.55 -39.20 10.53
N PHE A 12 7.13 -38.28 9.65
CA PHE A 12 7.52 -36.86 9.62
C PHE A 12 6.81 -36.16 8.44
N PHE A 13 5.48 -36.04 8.55
CA PHE A 13 4.66 -35.23 7.65
C PHE A 13 3.52 -34.59 8.47
N ILE A 14 3.87 -33.82 9.51
CA ILE A 14 2.91 -32.96 10.22
C ILE A 14 3.67 -31.70 10.64
N PHE A 15 3.05 -30.53 10.35
CA PHE A 15 3.45 -29.15 10.67
C PHE A 15 4.25 -28.36 9.63
N PHE A 16 3.68 -28.21 8.43
CA PHE A 16 3.81 -26.97 7.65
C PHE A 16 2.43 -26.30 7.55
N THR A 17 2.06 -25.57 8.59
CA THR A 17 1.07 -24.50 8.47
C THR A 17 1.66 -23.28 9.19
N PRO A 18 2.44 -22.42 8.51
CA PRO A 18 2.62 -21.09 9.01
C PRO A 18 1.22 -20.46 9.06
N VAL A 19 0.74 -20.15 10.27
CA VAL A 19 -0.41 -19.26 10.43
C VAL A 19 -0.01 -17.96 9.73
N LEU A 20 -0.58 -17.73 8.54
CA LEU A 20 -0.41 -16.52 7.74
C LEU A 20 -0.90 -15.32 8.58
N LEU A 21 0.01 -14.74 9.37
CA LEU A 21 -0.19 -13.45 10.05
C LEU A 21 0.11 -12.29 9.10
N ALA A 22 -0.27 -12.41 7.82
CA ALA A 22 -0.22 -11.30 6.88
C ALA A 22 -1.33 -10.32 7.25
N GLN A 23 -0.97 -9.10 7.64
CA GLN A 23 -1.94 -8.07 7.99
C GLN A 23 -2.39 -7.27 6.75
N VAL A 24 -3.65 -6.86 6.81
CA VAL A 24 -4.40 -6.09 5.82
C VAL A 24 -3.74 -4.72 5.58
N PRO A 25 -3.84 -4.12 4.36
CA PRO A 25 -3.43 -2.73 4.16
C PRO A 25 -4.18 -1.80 5.12
N GLN A 26 -3.44 -0.95 5.85
CA GLN A 26 -4.03 0.18 6.58
C GLN A 26 -4.10 1.40 5.66
N ASN A 27 -5.19 2.18 5.75
CA ASN A 27 -5.33 3.46 5.08
C ASN A 27 -5.56 4.58 6.10
N ASN A 28 -4.80 5.66 5.97
CA ASN A 28 -4.97 6.87 6.75
C ASN A 28 -5.97 7.77 6.06
N ASN A 29 -7.13 7.94 6.67
CA ASN A 29 -7.96 9.11 6.43
C ASN A 29 -7.23 10.34 6.98
N SER A 30 -6.50 11.07 6.14
CA SER A 30 -6.16 12.46 6.42
C SER A 30 -7.36 13.36 6.12
N ASN A 31 -8.42 13.22 6.92
CA ASN A 31 -9.33 14.35 7.17
C ASN A 31 -8.67 15.24 8.23
N GLY A 32 -7.65 15.99 7.81
CA GLY A 32 -7.04 17.02 8.62
C GLY A 32 -7.99 18.21 8.71
N ASN A 33 -8.84 18.24 9.74
CA ASN A 33 -9.40 19.49 10.24
C ASN A 33 -8.24 20.29 10.84
N PHE A 34 -7.60 21.13 10.04
CA PHE A 34 -6.63 22.10 10.51
C PHE A 34 -7.39 23.23 11.23
N SER A 35 -7.35 23.21 12.57
CA SER A 35 -7.66 24.38 13.39
C SER A 35 -6.42 25.29 13.39
N PRO A 36 -6.51 26.58 13.01
CA PRO A 36 -5.43 27.52 13.22
C PRO A 36 -5.21 27.74 14.72
N GLN A 37 -3.95 27.65 15.16
CA GLN A 37 -3.54 27.96 16.52
C GLN A 37 -3.74 29.44 16.84
N GLN A 38 -4.03 29.69 18.13
CA GLN A 38 -4.27 30.99 18.77
C GLN A 38 -3.14 32.00 18.52
N GLU A 39 -3.51 33.20 18.06
CA GLU A 39 -2.68 34.40 18.17
C GLU A 39 -2.88 35.11 19.53
N PRO A 40 -1.91 35.92 19.96
CA PRO A 40 -1.75 36.33 21.37
C PRO A 40 -2.73 37.42 21.83
N VAL A 41 -2.99 37.38 23.14
CA VAL A 41 -3.84 38.30 23.91
C VAL A 41 -3.25 39.72 23.93
N ILE A 42 -4.08 40.72 23.60
CA ILE A 42 -3.84 42.16 23.86
C ILE A 42 -5.02 42.69 24.70
N PRO A 43 -4.81 43.58 25.70
CA PRO A 43 -5.80 43.84 26.75
C PRO A 43 -6.95 44.73 26.30
N ALA A 44 -8.06 44.59 27.02
CA ALA A 44 -9.33 45.27 26.83
C ALA A 44 -9.25 46.80 26.83
N PHE A 45 -10.00 47.41 25.92
CA PHE A 45 -10.48 48.79 26.05
C PHE A 45 -12.01 48.74 25.97
N GLU A 46 -12.67 49.06 27.09
CA GLU A 46 -14.10 49.27 27.17
C GLU A 46 -14.50 50.51 26.39
N THR A 47 -15.46 50.40 25.48
CA THR A 47 -16.44 51.46 25.24
C THR A 47 -17.79 50.84 24.86
N ASP A 48 -18.80 51.18 25.65
CA ASP A 48 -20.20 50.86 25.47
C ASP A 48 -20.71 51.30 24.08
N SER A 49 -21.31 50.36 23.34
CA SER A 49 -22.60 50.59 22.69
C SER A 49 -23.17 49.28 22.18
N VAL A 50 -24.30 48.90 22.77
CA VAL A 50 -25.13 47.78 22.38
C VAL A 50 -25.70 48.06 20.99
N PHE A 51 -25.21 47.35 19.97
CA PHE A 51 -25.94 47.12 18.71
C PHE A 51 -25.79 45.64 18.36
N THR A 52 -26.87 44.89 18.55
CA THR A 52 -26.99 43.48 18.17
C THR A 52 -26.95 43.34 16.65
N TYR A 53 -25.79 43.00 16.08
CA TYR A 53 -25.66 42.44 14.72
C TYR A 53 -25.84 40.92 14.77
N GLY A 54 -27.01 40.49 15.24
CA GLY A 54 -27.49 39.13 15.07
C GLY A 54 -28.54 39.15 13.97
N GLU A 55 -28.46 38.19 13.04
CA GLU A 55 -29.58 37.77 12.20
C GLU A 55 -29.84 38.48 10.86
N VAL A 56 -28.82 38.61 9.99
CA VAL A 56 -29.06 38.48 8.53
C VAL A 56 -27.89 37.73 7.87
N GLU A 57 -27.81 36.43 8.12
CA GLU A 57 -27.16 35.55 7.14
C GLU A 57 -28.11 35.51 5.93
N SER A 58 -27.74 36.15 4.82
CA SER A 58 -28.61 36.24 3.64
C SER A 58 -28.99 34.83 3.16
N LEU A 59 -30.23 34.65 2.70
CA LEU A 59 -30.73 33.37 2.19
C LEU A 59 -29.82 32.79 1.09
N GLU A 60 -29.15 33.66 0.32
CA GLU A 60 -28.14 33.29 -0.67
C GLU A 60 -26.88 32.68 -0.05
N MET A 61 -26.35 33.25 1.05
CA MET A 61 -25.22 32.67 1.79
C MET A 61 -25.60 31.33 2.42
N ARG A 62 -26.83 31.20 2.96
CA ARG A 62 -27.34 29.92 3.46
C ARG A 62 -27.48 28.86 2.36
N GLY A 63 -28.02 29.24 1.20
CA GLY A 63 -28.14 28.35 0.04
C GLY A 63 -26.78 27.92 -0.53
N ALA A 64 -25.82 28.85 -0.62
CA ALA A 64 -24.45 28.55 -1.05
C ALA A 64 -23.75 27.60 -0.06
N ARG A 65 -23.88 27.85 1.25
CA ARG A 65 -23.31 27.00 2.31
C ARG A 65 -23.91 25.59 2.29
N GLN A 66 -25.23 25.47 2.17
CA GLN A 66 -25.91 24.17 2.04
C GLN A 66 -25.44 23.40 0.80
N LYS A 67 -25.27 24.09 -0.34
CA LYS A 67 -24.75 23.49 -1.57
C LYS A 67 -23.31 22.99 -1.40
N THR A 68 -22.44 23.75 -0.76
CA THR A 68 -21.06 23.33 -0.43
C THR A 68 -21.04 22.11 0.48
N THR A 69 -21.82 22.12 1.57
CA THR A 69 -21.91 20.97 2.49
C THR A 69 -22.47 19.72 1.81
N ALA A 70 -23.47 19.86 0.93
CA ALA A 70 -24.02 18.74 0.17
C ALA A 70 -22.97 18.15 -0.79
N TYR A 71 -22.20 19.00 -1.49
CA TYR A 71 -21.11 18.56 -2.35
C TYR A 71 -20.03 17.79 -1.57
N GLU A 72 -19.51 18.37 -0.49
CA GLU A 72 -18.49 17.75 0.37
C GLU A 72 -18.95 16.41 0.94
N THR A 73 -20.25 16.29 1.25
CA THR A 73 -20.87 15.04 1.69
C THR A 73 -20.79 13.95 0.63
N GLU A 74 -21.17 14.24 -0.62
CA GLU A 74 -21.13 13.26 -1.70
C GLU A 74 -19.68 12.88 -2.07
N VAL A 75 -18.75 13.84 -2.07
CA VAL A 75 -17.31 13.57 -2.25
C VAL A 75 -16.79 12.65 -1.14
N SER A 76 -17.16 12.90 0.12
CA SER A 76 -16.74 12.08 1.26
C SER A 76 -17.30 10.66 1.18
N LYS A 77 -18.57 10.51 0.79
CA LYS A 77 -19.17 9.19 0.54
C LYS A 77 -18.46 8.44 -0.57
N PHE A 78 -18.14 9.11 -1.69
CA PHE A 78 -17.38 8.50 -2.78
C PHE A 78 -16.02 7.99 -2.29
N LYS A 79 -15.26 8.84 -1.58
CA LYS A 79 -13.95 8.46 -1.02
C LYS A 79 -14.06 7.28 -0.06
N ALA A 80 -15.08 7.26 0.80
CA ALA A 80 -15.33 6.16 1.72
C ALA A 80 -15.68 4.86 0.99
N ALA A 81 -16.57 4.91 -0.01
CA ALA A 81 -16.93 3.76 -0.82
C ALA A 81 -15.73 3.21 -1.60
N LYS A 82 -14.89 4.09 -2.17
CA LYS A 82 -13.67 3.68 -2.86
C LYS A 82 -12.64 3.07 -1.91
N SER A 83 -12.51 3.64 -0.71
CA SER A 83 -11.68 3.08 0.35
C SER A 83 -12.16 1.68 0.74
N ALA A 84 -13.47 1.46 0.88
CA ALA A 84 -14.02 0.13 1.19
C ALA A 84 -13.69 -0.92 0.12
N VAL A 85 -13.75 -0.55 -1.17
CA VAL A 85 -13.29 -1.41 -2.27
C VAL A 85 -11.80 -1.74 -2.12
N ARG A 86 -10.97 -0.74 -1.82
CA ARG A 86 -9.53 -0.92 -1.58
C ARG A 86 -9.19 -1.70 -0.32
N MET A 87 -10.09 -1.82 0.64
CA MET A 87 -9.84 -2.61 1.86
C MET A 87 -10.31 -4.06 1.71
N ASN A 88 -10.98 -4.39 0.61
CA ASN A 88 -11.45 -5.74 0.35
C ASN A 88 -10.25 -6.71 0.20
N THR A 89 -10.30 -7.79 0.97
CA THR A 89 -9.24 -8.81 1.05
C THR A 89 -9.36 -9.90 -0.02
N LEU A 90 -10.44 -9.91 -0.78
CA LEU A 90 -10.74 -10.90 -1.82
C LEU A 90 -10.67 -10.32 -3.24
N SER A 91 -10.74 -8.99 -3.38
CA SER A 91 -10.73 -8.30 -4.67
C SER A 91 -10.20 -6.87 -4.54
N ARG A 92 -9.41 -6.40 -5.52
CA ARG A 92 -9.06 -4.99 -5.72
C ARG A 92 -10.10 -4.25 -6.54
N SER A 93 -10.91 -4.98 -7.31
CA SER A 93 -11.95 -4.44 -8.16
C SER A 93 -13.28 -4.36 -7.43
N ALA A 94 -14.03 -3.29 -7.69
CA ALA A 94 -15.41 -3.15 -7.26
C ALA A 94 -16.28 -4.23 -7.93
N ASN A 95 -17.20 -4.82 -7.17
CA ASN A 95 -18.26 -5.64 -7.76
C ASN A 95 -19.30 -4.76 -8.47
N PRO A 96 -20.21 -5.31 -9.29
CA PRO A 96 -21.16 -4.50 -10.07
C PRO A 96 -22.02 -3.54 -9.23
N GLY A 97 -22.44 -3.95 -8.03
CA GLY A 97 -23.21 -3.07 -7.13
C GLY A 97 -22.37 -1.93 -6.57
N GLN A 98 -21.10 -2.18 -6.26
CA GLN A 98 -20.15 -1.15 -5.84
C GLN A 98 -19.77 -0.20 -7.00
N GLU A 99 -19.61 -0.71 -8.23
CA GLU A 99 -19.41 0.12 -9.42
C GLU A 99 -20.59 1.08 -9.61
N GLN A 100 -21.82 0.57 -9.56
CA GLN A 100 -23.04 1.39 -9.68
C GLN A 100 -23.15 2.46 -8.58
N GLU A 101 -22.80 2.13 -7.34
CA GLU A 101 -22.82 3.09 -6.24
C GLU A 101 -21.76 4.18 -6.42
N LEU A 102 -20.54 3.82 -6.83
CA LEU A 102 -19.47 4.80 -7.12
C LEU A 102 -19.86 5.74 -8.26
N ASP A 103 -20.46 5.20 -9.34
CA ASP A 103 -20.99 5.99 -10.45
C ASP A 103 -22.06 6.98 -9.94
N ARG A 104 -23.02 6.50 -9.13
CA ARG A 104 -24.09 7.33 -8.57
C ARG A 104 -23.54 8.47 -7.70
N LEU A 105 -22.61 8.17 -6.80
CA LEU A 105 -22.00 9.16 -5.91
C LEU A 105 -21.21 10.22 -6.69
N TYR A 106 -20.47 9.80 -7.72
CA TYR A 106 -19.80 10.73 -8.63
C TYR A 106 -20.80 11.63 -9.36
N MET A 107 -21.87 11.06 -9.93
CA MET A 107 -22.89 11.83 -10.65
C MET A 107 -23.60 12.84 -9.75
N ASN A 108 -23.90 12.47 -8.50
CA ASN A 108 -24.47 13.39 -7.52
C ASN A 108 -23.52 14.57 -7.23
N ALA A 109 -22.27 14.30 -6.88
CA ALA A 109 -21.28 15.34 -6.61
C ALA A 109 -21.10 16.27 -7.81
N ASN A 110 -20.98 15.70 -9.01
CA ASN A 110 -20.83 16.44 -10.26
C ASN A 110 -22.09 17.25 -10.61
N SER A 111 -23.30 16.78 -10.28
CA SER A 111 -24.54 17.53 -10.50
C SER A 111 -24.69 18.75 -9.57
N ILE A 112 -24.17 18.65 -8.34
CA ILE A 112 -24.22 19.74 -7.35
C ILE A 112 -23.25 20.85 -7.76
N ASN A 113 -21.99 20.51 -8.03
CA ASN A 113 -20.97 21.50 -8.42
C ASN A 113 -20.12 21.00 -9.60
N PRO A 114 -20.60 21.11 -10.85
CA PRO A 114 -19.91 20.56 -12.03
C PRO A 114 -18.53 21.17 -12.29
N SER A 115 -18.33 22.42 -11.88
CA SER A 115 -17.09 23.17 -12.08
C SER A 115 -16.00 22.87 -11.06
N ASP A 116 -16.31 22.11 -9.99
CA ASP A 116 -15.30 21.84 -8.97
C ASP A 116 -14.16 20.95 -9.53
N PRO A 117 -12.89 21.37 -9.43
CA PRO A 117 -11.76 20.62 -9.96
C PRO A 117 -11.63 19.20 -9.38
N THR A 118 -12.11 18.96 -8.15
CA THR A 118 -12.06 17.63 -7.52
C THR A 118 -12.88 16.61 -8.31
N ASN A 119 -13.92 17.01 -9.05
CA ASN A 119 -14.66 16.08 -9.92
C ASN A 119 -13.76 15.44 -11.00
N GLY A 120 -12.73 16.15 -11.48
CA GLY A 120 -11.76 15.58 -12.41
C GLY A 120 -10.94 14.45 -11.79
N ALA A 121 -10.57 14.60 -10.51
CA ALA A 121 -9.88 13.57 -9.75
C ALA A 121 -10.80 12.36 -9.46
N LEU A 122 -12.05 12.60 -9.05
CA LEU A 122 -13.04 11.55 -8.84
C LEU A 122 -13.32 10.77 -10.13
N PHE A 123 -13.45 11.46 -11.27
CA PHE A 123 -13.70 10.83 -12.57
C PHE A 123 -12.55 9.92 -13.01
N TYR A 124 -11.30 10.35 -12.77
CA TYR A 124 -10.12 9.54 -13.00
C TYR A 124 -10.09 8.30 -12.09
N GLU A 125 -10.33 8.48 -10.79
CA GLU A 125 -10.34 7.40 -9.80
C GLU A 125 -11.47 6.38 -10.02
N LEU A 126 -12.64 6.84 -10.47
CA LEU A 126 -13.76 6.01 -10.93
C LEU A 126 -13.37 5.15 -12.13
N GLY A 127 -12.48 5.65 -12.98
CA GLY A 127 -11.96 4.94 -14.15
C GLY A 127 -10.91 3.88 -13.84
N ASN A 128 -10.67 3.57 -12.56
CA ASN A 128 -9.70 2.59 -12.09
C ASN A 128 -8.31 2.79 -12.72
N TYR A 129 -7.80 4.03 -12.63
CA TYR A 129 -6.50 4.43 -13.15
C TYR A 129 -6.37 4.32 -14.69
N ASN A 130 -7.47 4.47 -15.42
CA ASN A 130 -7.41 4.61 -16.87
C ASN A 130 -6.75 5.95 -17.26
N ALA A 131 -5.57 5.86 -17.87
CA ALA A 131 -4.77 7.04 -18.26
C ALA A 131 -5.47 7.91 -19.33
N ASP A 132 -6.46 7.39 -20.06
CA ASP A 132 -7.25 8.18 -21.01
C ASP A 132 -8.07 9.26 -20.29
N ARG A 133 -8.29 9.12 -18.99
CA ARG A 133 -8.96 10.12 -18.13
C ARG A 133 -7.98 11.12 -17.50
N ALA A 134 -6.68 10.98 -17.73
CA ALA A 134 -5.65 11.78 -17.06
C ALA A 134 -5.76 13.29 -17.34
N TYR A 135 -6.35 13.68 -18.48
CA TYR A 135 -6.62 15.08 -18.80
C TYR A 135 -7.45 15.80 -17.70
N TRP A 136 -8.44 15.11 -17.14
CA TRP A 136 -9.29 15.67 -16.09
C TRP A 136 -8.57 15.75 -14.76
N LEU A 137 -7.73 14.76 -14.46
CA LEU A 137 -6.84 14.78 -13.30
C LEU A 137 -5.81 15.92 -13.42
N GLU A 138 -5.32 16.24 -14.61
CA GLU A 138 -4.34 17.30 -14.83
C GLU A 138 -4.94 18.67 -14.51
N LYS A 139 -6.19 18.90 -14.92
CA LYS A 139 -6.94 20.11 -14.53
C LYS A 139 -7.10 20.20 -13.02
N ALA A 140 -7.39 19.09 -12.35
CA ALA A 140 -7.51 19.03 -10.90
C ALA A 140 -6.19 19.43 -10.21
N VAL A 141 -5.05 18.87 -10.65
CA VAL A 141 -3.71 19.21 -10.14
C VAL A 141 -3.39 20.69 -10.39
N LYS A 142 -3.68 21.22 -11.59
CA LYS A 142 -3.41 22.64 -11.90
C LYS A 142 -4.21 23.58 -11.00
N SER A 143 -5.44 23.22 -10.65
CA SER A 143 -6.27 24.06 -9.78
C SER A 143 -5.98 23.91 -8.29
N LYS A 144 -5.57 22.71 -7.85
CA LYS A 144 -5.30 22.38 -6.44
C LYS A 144 -3.92 21.70 -6.34
N PRO A 145 -2.81 22.42 -6.59
CA PRO A 145 -1.48 21.82 -6.75
C PRO A 145 -0.90 21.18 -5.49
N ASN A 146 -1.41 21.53 -4.31
CA ASN A 146 -0.98 21.01 -3.02
C ASN A 146 -2.01 20.07 -2.37
N ASP A 147 -3.05 19.66 -3.10
CA ASP A 147 -4.00 18.66 -2.61
C ASP A 147 -3.37 17.27 -2.67
N ALA A 148 -3.08 16.69 -1.49
CA ALA A 148 -2.41 15.41 -1.38
C ALA A 148 -3.19 14.26 -2.06
N SER A 149 -4.52 14.23 -1.96
CA SER A 149 -5.33 13.18 -2.59
C SER A 149 -5.23 13.24 -4.12
N ILE A 150 -5.21 14.45 -4.70
CA ILE A 150 -5.06 14.64 -6.14
C ILE A 150 -3.63 14.29 -6.59
N LEU A 151 -2.62 14.69 -5.82
CA LEU A 151 -1.21 14.34 -6.09
C LEU A 151 -0.98 12.83 -6.02
N GLU A 152 -1.60 12.12 -5.08
CA GLU A 152 -1.54 10.65 -5.01
C GLU A 152 -2.11 9.99 -6.27
N LEU A 153 -3.25 10.46 -6.76
CA LEU A 153 -3.84 9.95 -8.01
C LEU A 153 -2.94 10.25 -9.21
N TRP A 154 -2.21 11.37 -9.18
CA TRP A 154 -1.23 11.68 -10.22
C TRP A 154 -0.01 10.75 -10.15
N CYS A 155 0.49 10.43 -8.95
CA CYS A 155 1.50 9.40 -8.76
C CYS A 155 1.02 8.06 -9.34
N ALA A 156 -0.23 7.68 -9.09
CA ALA A 156 -0.81 6.47 -9.68
C ALA A 156 -0.85 6.54 -11.21
N ASN A 157 -1.27 7.67 -11.80
CA ASN A 157 -1.24 7.88 -13.24
C ASN A 157 0.16 7.72 -13.83
N ALA A 158 1.16 8.38 -13.23
CA ALA A 158 2.54 8.29 -13.66
C ALA A 158 3.09 6.85 -13.53
N ALA A 159 2.70 6.11 -12.49
CA ALA A 159 3.06 4.71 -12.32
C ALA A 159 2.46 3.81 -13.41
N VAL A 160 1.17 3.97 -13.75
CA VAL A 160 0.50 3.14 -14.76
C VAL A 160 0.95 3.44 -16.19
N THR A 161 1.42 4.66 -16.47
CA THR A 161 1.94 5.05 -17.78
C THR A 161 3.46 4.84 -17.92
N GLY A 162 4.16 4.56 -16.82
CA GLY A 162 5.62 4.42 -16.82
C GLY A 162 6.38 5.76 -16.87
N ASP A 163 5.72 6.88 -16.55
CA ASP A 163 6.33 8.20 -16.47
C ASP A 163 7.11 8.35 -15.15
N THR A 164 8.35 7.86 -15.15
CA THR A 164 9.23 7.86 -13.99
C THR A 164 9.64 9.26 -13.53
N VAL A 165 9.71 10.22 -14.46
CA VAL A 165 10.06 11.62 -14.16
C VAL A 165 8.93 12.28 -13.39
N SER A 166 7.70 12.18 -13.88
CA SER A 166 6.53 12.75 -13.23
C SER A 166 6.25 12.06 -11.89
N LEU A 167 6.43 10.73 -11.82
CA LEU A 167 6.31 9.98 -10.57
C LEU A 167 7.27 10.49 -9.51
N ARG A 168 8.56 10.66 -9.84
CA ARG A 168 9.58 11.19 -8.91
C ARG A 168 9.22 12.59 -8.41
N ILE A 169 8.85 13.50 -9.32
CA ILE A 169 8.48 14.88 -8.98
C ILE A 169 7.30 14.89 -7.99
N ARG A 170 6.28 14.07 -8.21
CA ARG A 170 5.08 14.08 -7.35
C ARG A 170 5.26 13.34 -6.03
N LEU A 171 6.03 12.25 -5.99
CA LEU A 171 6.38 11.62 -4.71
C LEU A 171 7.19 12.57 -3.82
N ASN A 172 8.11 13.35 -4.39
CA ASN A 172 8.83 14.39 -3.64
C ASN A 172 7.90 15.53 -3.18
N ALA A 173 6.88 15.88 -3.97
CA ALA A 173 5.88 16.86 -3.56
C ALA A 173 5.04 16.35 -2.37
N LEU A 174 4.60 15.09 -2.40
CA LEU A 174 3.91 14.46 -1.27
C LEU A 174 4.80 14.36 -0.01
N ASP A 175 6.09 14.06 -0.17
CA ASP A 175 7.06 14.08 0.93
C ASP A 175 7.18 15.49 1.54
N SER A 176 7.29 16.51 0.70
CA SER A 176 7.35 17.92 1.13
C SER A 176 6.09 18.37 1.89
N LEU A 177 4.93 17.77 1.58
CA LEU A 177 3.66 18.00 2.29
C LEU A 177 3.51 17.13 3.55
N GLY A 178 4.46 16.25 3.86
CA GLY A 178 4.36 15.30 4.97
C GLY A 178 3.37 14.16 4.72
N CYS A 179 2.88 14.00 3.48
CA CYS A 179 1.91 12.97 3.08
C CYS A 179 2.57 11.70 2.53
N PHE A 180 3.91 11.67 2.40
CA PHE A 180 4.66 10.45 2.07
C PHE A 180 5.69 10.13 3.16
N PRO A 181 5.28 9.48 4.25
CA PRO A 181 6.10 9.31 5.43
C PRO A 181 7.35 8.46 5.17
N LYS A 182 8.42 8.78 5.91
CA LYS A 182 9.71 8.08 5.81
C LYS A 182 9.58 6.57 6.05
N ASP A 183 8.70 6.15 6.96
CA ASP A 183 8.46 4.75 7.30
C ASP A 183 8.06 3.93 6.06
N LEU A 184 7.23 4.47 5.16
CA LEU A 184 6.84 3.80 3.92
C LEU A 184 8.00 3.63 2.94
N ARG A 185 8.89 4.62 2.86
CA ARG A 185 10.11 4.52 2.04
C ARG A 185 11.04 3.43 2.58
N CYS A 186 11.18 3.36 3.90
CA CYS A 186 12.04 2.37 4.54
C CYS A 186 11.46 0.95 4.46
N TYR A 187 10.14 0.82 4.59
CA TYR A 187 9.45 -0.43 4.27
C TYR A 187 9.70 -0.84 2.81
N GLY A 188 9.53 0.11 1.87
CA GLY A 188 9.79 -0.11 0.45
C GLY A 188 11.23 -0.55 0.17
N LYS A 189 12.20 0.06 0.86
CA LYS A 189 13.63 -0.27 0.74
C LYS A 189 13.91 -1.68 1.25
N ASP A 190 13.39 -2.01 2.42
CA ASP A 190 13.55 -3.34 3.02
C ASP A 190 12.85 -4.41 2.17
N MET A 191 11.70 -4.10 1.57
CA MET A 191 10.97 -4.99 0.68
C MET A 191 11.73 -5.22 -0.64
N LEU A 192 12.29 -4.16 -1.22
CA LEU A 192 13.13 -4.26 -2.40
C LEU A 192 14.41 -5.07 -2.13
N ALA A 193 15.04 -4.88 -0.96
CA ALA A 193 16.20 -5.67 -0.53
C ALA A 193 15.87 -7.14 -0.26
N SER A 194 14.62 -7.44 0.10
CA SER A 194 14.15 -8.82 0.33
C SER A 194 13.82 -9.56 -0.97
N THR A 195 13.74 -8.85 -2.10
CA THR A 195 13.25 -9.39 -3.36
C THR A 195 14.41 -9.83 -4.27
N PRO A 196 14.41 -11.06 -4.78
CA PRO A 196 15.38 -11.50 -5.79
C PRO A 196 15.32 -10.64 -7.06
N GLN A 197 16.49 -10.35 -7.65
CA GLN A 197 16.61 -9.43 -8.79
C GLN A 197 15.84 -9.89 -10.04
N ASP A 198 15.62 -11.19 -10.20
CA ASP A 198 14.92 -11.82 -11.32
C ASP A 198 13.41 -12.01 -11.07
N ALA A 199 12.90 -11.57 -9.92
CA ALA A 199 11.52 -11.82 -9.52
C ALA A 199 10.52 -10.75 -10.01
N VAL A 200 9.27 -11.18 -10.12
CA VAL A 200 8.10 -10.32 -10.19
C VAL A 200 7.63 -10.04 -8.77
N LEU A 201 7.79 -8.81 -8.31
CA LEU A 201 7.30 -8.36 -7.01
C LEU A 201 5.84 -7.95 -7.11
N VAL A 202 4.96 -8.74 -6.50
CA VAL A 202 3.53 -8.45 -6.43
C VAL A 202 3.24 -7.69 -5.15
N SER A 203 2.62 -6.52 -5.29
CA SER A 203 2.10 -5.72 -4.18
C SER A 203 0.59 -5.59 -4.26
N HIS A 204 -0.06 -5.26 -3.16
CA HIS A 204 -1.52 -5.21 -3.10
C HIS A 204 -2.07 -3.81 -2.87
N GLY A 205 -1.41 -3.01 -2.03
CA GLY A 205 -1.86 -1.67 -1.70
C GLY A 205 -1.30 -0.59 -2.62
N ARG A 206 -1.68 0.65 -2.33
CA ARG A 206 -1.06 1.83 -2.95
C ARG A 206 0.26 2.18 -2.27
N TRP A 207 0.31 2.14 -0.94
CA TRP A 207 1.45 2.65 -0.17
C TRP A 207 2.68 1.74 -0.16
N ASP A 208 2.49 0.42 -0.10
CA ASP A 208 3.55 -0.56 -0.36
C ASP A 208 4.10 -0.41 -1.79
N THR A 209 3.22 -0.20 -2.77
CA THR A 209 3.60 0.06 -4.17
C THR A 209 4.38 1.37 -4.32
N PHE A 210 3.97 2.46 -3.67
CA PHE A 210 4.67 3.74 -3.76
C PHE A 210 6.02 3.73 -3.04
N GLY A 211 6.11 3.12 -1.86
CA GLY A 211 7.39 2.90 -1.17
C GLY A 211 8.37 2.14 -2.06
N LEU A 212 7.91 1.06 -2.69
CA LEU A 212 8.71 0.28 -3.64
C LEU A 212 9.16 1.10 -4.86
N LEU A 213 8.21 1.76 -5.53
CA LEU A 213 8.51 2.54 -6.73
C LEU A 213 9.48 3.68 -6.43
N PHE A 214 9.35 4.34 -5.29
CA PHE A 214 10.28 5.38 -4.85
C PHE A 214 11.71 4.85 -4.78
N GLU A 215 11.91 3.68 -4.15
CA GLU A 215 13.24 3.09 -4.03
C GLU A 215 13.77 2.56 -5.36
N GLN A 216 12.92 2.01 -6.22
CA GLN A 216 13.31 1.62 -7.58
C GLN A 216 13.73 2.82 -8.43
N LEU A 217 13.09 3.98 -8.28
CA LEU A 217 13.48 5.21 -8.97
C LEU A 217 14.85 5.72 -8.52
N ASN A 218 15.31 5.37 -7.32
CA ASN A 218 16.61 5.76 -6.79
C ASN A 218 17.74 4.77 -7.17
N GLN A 219 17.41 3.66 -7.84
CA GLN A 219 18.36 2.69 -8.35
C GLN A 219 18.55 2.87 -9.86
N GLU A 220 19.79 2.78 -10.36
CA GLU A 220 20.10 3.07 -11.77
C GLU A 220 19.54 2.04 -12.78
N LYS A 221 19.02 0.90 -12.30
CA LYS A 221 18.15 -0.07 -13.01
C LYS A 221 17.83 -1.21 -12.06
N SER A 222 16.63 -1.22 -11.48
CA SER A 222 16.13 -2.41 -10.79
C SER A 222 15.55 -3.39 -11.82
N PRO A 223 16.07 -4.62 -11.95
CA PRO A 223 15.50 -5.65 -12.83
C PRO A 223 14.16 -6.21 -12.32
N ILE A 224 13.77 -5.90 -11.08
CA ILE A 224 12.54 -6.38 -10.45
C ILE A 224 11.32 -5.76 -11.13
N ILE A 225 10.41 -6.62 -11.59
CA ILE A 225 9.14 -6.18 -12.17
C ILE A 225 8.14 -6.00 -11.03
N ASN A 226 7.74 -4.76 -10.76
CA ASN A 226 6.63 -4.46 -9.85
C ASN A 226 5.28 -4.71 -10.55
N ALA A 227 4.49 -5.64 -10.02
CA ALA A 227 3.14 -5.96 -10.44
C ALA A 227 2.13 -5.65 -9.33
N SER A 228 1.69 -4.39 -9.24
CA SER A 228 0.71 -3.95 -8.24
C SER A 228 -0.71 -4.39 -8.63
N LEU A 229 -1.36 -5.17 -7.76
CA LEU A 229 -2.76 -5.59 -7.97
C LEU A 229 -3.73 -4.39 -8.00
N GLU A 230 -3.42 -3.32 -7.26
CA GLU A 230 -4.19 -2.07 -7.30
C GLU A 230 -4.16 -1.45 -8.72
N PHE A 231 -2.97 -1.40 -9.34
CA PHE A 231 -2.75 -0.78 -10.64
C PHE A 231 -3.06 -1.69 -11.83
N LEU A 232 -3.12 -3.01 -11.63
CA LEU A 232 -3.56 -3.98 -12.64
C LEU A 232 -5.03 -3.76 -13.08
N GLN A 233 -5.77 -2.88 -12.44
CA GLN A 233 -7.07 -2.42 -12.94
C GLN A 233 -6.96 -1.49 -14.16
N SER A 234 -5.79 -0.86 -14.36
CA SER A 234 -5.51 0.04 -15.49
C SER A 234 -5.16 -0.74 -16.76
N PRO A 235 -5.82 -0.49 -17.89
CA PRO A 235 -5.42 -1.05 -19.18
C PRO A 235 -3.98 -0.70 -19.57
N GLN A 236 -3.56 0.54 -19.31
CA GLN A 236 -2.23 1.01 -19.66
C GLN A 236 -1.13 0.32 -18.84
N TYR A 237 -1.40 0.05 -17.55
CA TYR A 237 -0.46 -0.69 -16.72
C TYR A 237 -0.32 -2.15 -17.15
N ARG A 238 -1.43 -2.79 -17.55
CA ARG A 238 -1.38 -4.16 -18.12
C ARG A 238 -0.49 -4.20 -19.36
N ILE A 239 -0.64 -3.24 -20.28
CA ILE A 239 0.21 -3.12 -21.47
C ILE A 239 1.68 -2.90 -21.07
N LEU A 240 1.94 -2.07 -20.06
CA LEU A 240 3.29 -1.83 -19.56
C LEU A 240 3.92 -3.11 -19.00
N LEU A 241 3.19 -3.92 -18.24
CA LEU A 241 3.68 -5.20 -17.74
C LEU A 241 3.85 -6.25 -18.86
N GLN A 242 2.99 -6.25 -19.87
CA GLN A 242 3.18 -7.07 -21.08
C GLN A 242 4.48 -6.73 -21.79
N LYS A 243 4.79 -5.44 -21.94
CA LYS A 243 6.08 -4.97 -22.50
C LYS A 243 7.28 -5.38 -21.66
N LYS A 244 7.08 -5.61 -20.35
CA LYS A 244 8.10 -6.16 -19.43
C LYS A 244 8.17 -7.69 -19.45
N GLY A 245 7.41 -8.35 -20.33
CA GLY A 245 7.47 -9.79 -20.54
C GLY A 245 6.58 -10.60 -19.59
N LEU A 246 5.48 -10.01 -19.10
CA LEU A 246 4.43 -10.76 -18.40
C LEU A 246 3.24 -11.04 -19.30
N ILE A 247 2.71 -12.26 -19.24
CA ILE A 247 1.41 -12.61 -19.82
C ILE A 247 0.33 -12.26 -18.80
N ILE A 248 -0.54 -11.31 -19.14
CA ILE A 248 -1.55 -10.77 -18.23
C ILE A 248 -2.90 -11.44 -18.47
N PRO A 249 -3.61 -11.91 -17.42
CA PRO A 249 -4.97 -12.44 -17.51
C PRO A 249 -5.93 -11.50 -18.24
N SER A 250 -6.83 -12.07 -19.05
CA SER A 250 -7.82 -11.28 -19.80
C SER A 250 -8.98 -10.76 -18.95
N GLN A 251 -9.20 -11.35 -17.77
CA GLN A 251 -10.31 -10.97 -16.89
C GLN A 251 -10.22 -9.50 -16.42
N LYS A 252 -11.36 -8.80 -16.36
CA LYS A 252 -11.42 -7.38 -15.97
C LYS A 252 -11.15 -7.20 -14.47
N SER A 253 -11.80 -8.02 -13.64
CA SER A 253 -11.67 -8.00 -12.18
C SER A 253 -10.26 -8.44 -11.76
N VAL A 254 -9.65 -7.70 -10.83
CA VAL A 254 -8.39 -8.08 -10.18
C VAL A 254 -8.71 -8.64 -8.80
N ASP A 255 -8.86 -9.96 -8.74
CA ASP A 255 -9.23 -10.74 -7.55
C ASP A 255 -8.29 -11.93 -7.36
N ILE A 256 -8.62 -12.83 -6.42
CA ILE A 256 -7.81 -14.03 -6.14
C ILE A 256 -7.60 -14.88 -7.41
N ALA A 257 -8.63 -15.02 -8.25
CA ALA A 257 -8.52 -15.76 -9.50
C ALA A 257 -7.57 -15.06 -10.48
N PHE A 258 -7.58 -13.73 -10.54
CA PHE A 258 -6.63 -12.95 -11.33
C PHE A 258 -5.19 -13.29 -10.97
N LEU A 259 -4.84 -13.24 -9.68
CA LEU A 259 -3.47 -13.50 -9.25
C LEU A 259 -3.06 -14.94 -9.56
N LYS A 260 -3.97 -15.90 -9.32
CA LYS A 260 -3.74 -17.31 -9.65
C LYS A 260 -3.45 -17.50 -11.13
N GLU A 261 -4.27 -16.92 -12.00
CA GLU A 261 -4.08 -17.00 -13.45
C GLU A 261 -2.79 -16.29 -13.88
N LEU A 262 -2.48 -15.12 -13.31
CA LEU A 262 -1.24 -14.39 -13.60
C LEU A 262 -0.01 -15.25 -13.33
N VAL A 263 0.04 -15.94 -12.19
CA VAL A 263 1.16 -16.83 -11.88
C VAL A 263 1.20 -18.03 -12.83
N GLN A 264 0.06 -18.64 -13.12
CA GLN A 264 -0.04 -19.80 -14.03
C GLN A 264 0.37 -19.49 -15.47
N LEU A 265 0.09 -18.28 -15.94
CA LEU A 265 0.47 -17.82 -17.28
C LEU A 265 1.96 -17.47 -17.41
N ASN A 266 2.69 -17.39 -16.30
CA ASN A 266 4.11 -17.01 -16.28
C ASN A 266 4.94 -18.02 -15.47
N PRO A 267 4.90 -19.33 -15.83
CA PRO A 267 5.53 -20.39 -15.03
C PRO A 267 7.05 -20.30 -14.96
N GLU A 268 7.69 -19.58 -15.88
CA GLU A 268 9.13 -19.36 -15.92
C GLU A 268 9.58 -18.20 -15.01
N LYS A 269 8.65 -17.47 -14.39
CA LYS A 269 8.95 -16.34 -13.50
C LYS A 269 8.96 -16.79 -12.05
N ARG A 270 9.92 -16.26 -11.29
CA ARG A 270 9.85 -16.24 -9.83
C ARG A 270 8.94 -15.10 -9.39
N PHE A 271 8.03 -15.37 -8.48
CA PHE A 271 7.16 -14.39 -7.86
C PHE A 271 7.61 -14.12 -6.43
N ALA A 272 7.63 -12.84 -6.06
CA ALA A 272 7.82 -12.39 -4.70
C ALA A 272 6.53 -11.68 -4.28
N PHE A 273 5.77 -12.26 -3.36
CA PHE A 273 4.53 -11.68 -2.86
C PHE A 273 4.84 -10.81 -1.64
N SER A 274 4.48 -9.53 -1.67
CA SER A 274 4.64 -8.67 -0.49
C SER A 274 3.86 -9.21 0.70
N MET A 275 4.40 -9.04 1.91
CA MET A 275 3.75 -9.45 3.16
C MET A 275 2.44 -8.69 3.47
N THR A 276 2.13 -7.65 2.70
CA THR A 276 0.89 -6.86 2.76
C THR A 276 -0.24 -7.44 1.90
N ILE A 277 0.03 -8.47 1.09
CA ILE A 277 -1.00 -9.20 0.36
C ILE A 277 -1.88 -9.99 1.36
N PRO A 278 -3.22 -9.88 1.29
CA PRO A 278 -4.11 -10.67 2.13
C PRO A 278 -3.89 -12.16 1.92
N SER A 279 -3.94 -12.92 3.02
CA SER A 279 -3.72 -14.38 2.99
C SER A 279 -4.58 -15.13 1.97
N ALA A 280 -5.82 -14.68 1.73
CA ALA A 280 -6.74 -15.29 0.77
C ALA A 280 -6.18 -15.35 -0.66
N TYR A 281 -5.35 -14.39 -1.07
CA TYR A 281 -4.66 -14.42 -2.37
C TYR A 281 -3.53 -15.45 -2.43
N LEU A 282 -3.02 -15.86 -1.27
CA LEU A 282 -1.84 -16.70 -1.12
C LEU A 282 -2.18 -18.19 -0.87
N GLU A 283 -3.43 -18.50 -0.54
CA GLU A 283 -3.87 -19.87 -0.19
C GLU A 283 -3.52 -20.92 -1.25
N SER A 284 -3.61 -20.57 -2.53
CA SER A 284 -3.30 -21.50 -3.62
C SER A 284 -1.80 -21.82 -3.77
N PHE A 285 -0.92 -21.05 -3.12
CA PHE A 285 0.54 -21.16 -3.25
C PHE A 285 1.21 -21.61 -1.95
N GLN A 286 0.46 -21.68 -0.83
CA GLN A 286 1.01 -21.81 0.53
C GLN A 286 2.00 -22.96 0.75
N ASN A 287 1.85 -24.07 0.01
CA ASN A 287 2.70 -25.26 0.16
C ASN A 287 4.05 -25.13 -0.56
N ASP A 288 4.22 -24.12 -1.40
CA ASP A 288 5.40 -23.92 -2.25
C ASP A 288 5.88 -22.46 -2.15
N MET A 289 5.70 -21.86 -0.97
CA MET A 289 6.19 -20.53 -0.66
C MET A 289 7.14 -20.55 0.53
N VAL A 290 8.13 -19.66 0.49
CA VAL A 290 9.04 -19.42 1.62
C VAL A 290 9.19 -17.93 1.92
N PRO A 291 9.12 -17.51 3.18
CA PRO A 291 9.42 -16.13 3.54
C PRO A 291 10.92 -15.82 3.40
N ILE A 292 11.26 -14.79 2.62
CA ILE A 292 12.59 -14.18 2.56
C ILE A 292 12.41 -12.69 2.85
N GLY A 293 12.90 -12.23 4.01
CA GLY A 293 12.69 -10.86 4.47
C GLY A 293 11.21 -10.46 4.53
N LEU A 294 10.84 -9.48 3.70
CA LEU A 294 9.48 -8.92 3.60
C LEU A 294 8.67 -9.44 2.39
N VAL A 295 9.05 -10.57 1.81
CA VAL A 295 8.31 -11.21 0.71
C VAL A 295 8.18 -12.72 0.91
N PHE A 296 7.12 -13.30 0.36
CA PHE A 296 7.03 -14.75 0.14
C PHE A 296 7.49 -15.07 -1.28
N ILE A 297 8.50 -15.92 -1.41
CA ILE A 297 9.03 -16.36 -2.71
C ILE A 297 8.27 -17.60 -3.18
N PHE A 298 7.88 -17.60 -4.45
CA PHE A 298 7.22 -18.70 -5.16
C PHE A 298 7.82 -18.89 -6.58
N PRO A 299 8.01 -20.12 -7.06
CA PRO A 299 8.00 -21.35 -6.28
C PRO A 299 9.16 -21.38 -5.28
N ASN A 300 9.08 -22.22 -4.25
CA ASN A 300 10.17 -22.41 -3.30
C ASN A 300 11.18 -23.43 -3.85
N ASP A 301 12.13 -22.93 -4.64
CA ASP A 301 13.25 -23.70 -5.19
C ASP A 301 14.53 -23.60 -4.35
N TYR A 302 14.48 -22.96 -3.17
CA TYR A 302 15.65 -22.73 -2.33
C TYR A 302 15.89 -23.88 -1.32
N PRO A 303 17.15 -24.34 -1.17
CA PRO A 303 17.53 -25.17 -0.04
C PRO A 303 17.37 -24.43 1.30
N GLU A 304 17.02 -25.15 2.37
CA GLU A 304 16.85 -24.57 3.72
C GLU A 304 18.06 -23.74 4.19
N GLU A 305 19.28 -24.18 3.87
CA GLU A 305 20.49 -23.44 4.20
C GLU A 305 20.54 -22.05 3.52
N THR A 306 20.08 -21.97 2.26
CA THR A 306 20.01 -20.70 1.52
C THR A 306 18.98 -19.77 2.17
N ILE A 307 17.81 -20.31 2.50
CA ILE A 307 16.72 -19.58 3.17
C ILE A 307 17.21 -19.02 4.52
N LEU A 308 17.87 -19.86 5.33
CA LEU A 308 18.42 -19.48 6.62
C LEU A 308 19.48 -18.38 6.49
N ASN A 309 20.44 -18.54 5.57
CA ASN A 309 21.54 -17.60 5.38
C ASN A 309 21.04 -16.24 4.89
N GLN A 310 20.14 -16.22 3.91
CA GLN A 310 19.54 -14.97 3.41
C GLN A 310 18.75 -14.25 4.51
N ASN A 311 17.88 -14.96 5.22
CA ASN A 311 17.09 -14.35 6.29
C ASN A 311 17.96 -13.87 7.46
N ARG A 312 19.06 -14.55 7.80
CA ARG A 312 20.03 -14.05 8.80
C ARG A 312 20.72 -12.77 8.33
N GLN A 313 21.10 -12.69 7.05
CA GLN A 313 21.69 -11.49 6.49
C GLN A 313 20.70 -10.33 6.52
N LEU A 314 19.46 -10.56 6.07
CA LEU A 314 18.39 -9.56 6.07
C LEU A 314 18.05 -9.10 7.49
N MET A 315 17.95 -10.02 8.45
CA MET A 315 17.69 -9.67 9.86
C MET A 315 18.72 -8.69 10.45
N LYS A 316 19.95 -8.67 9.90
CA LYS A 316 21.01 -7.73 10.28
C LYS A 316 20.96 -6.42 9.48
N SER A 317 20.60 -6.47 8.20
CA SER A 317 20.68 -5.32 7.29
C SER A 317 19.40 -4.49 7.20
N LEU A 318 18.24 -5.10 7.44
CA LEU A 318 16.95 -4.41 7.33
C LEU A 318 16.81 -3.35 8.42
N SER A 319 16.12 -2.27 8.08
CA SER A 319 15.94 -1.13 8.98
C SER A 319 14.81 -1.31 10.01
N PHE A 320 13.92 -2.30 9.84
CA PHE A 320 12.76 -2.55 10.73
C PHE A 320 11.91 -1.30 10.98
N LEU A 321 11.78 -0.45 9.95
CA LEU A 321 11.12 0.86 10.03
C LEU A 321 11.78 1.85 11.00
N ASP A 322 13.05 1.66 11.32
CA ASP A 322 13.84 2.51 12.21
C ASP A 322 14.82 3.41 11.42
N CYS A 323 14.29 4.10 10.42
CA CYS A 323 15.09 4.97 9.56
C CYS A 323 14.94 6.46 9.90
N GLY A 324 14.23 6.83 10.96
CA GLY A 324 13.99 8.22 11.36
C GLY A 324 13.59 8.37 12.84
N HIS A 325 13.63 9.60 13.36
CA HIS A 325 13.41 9.88 14.79
C HIS A 325 11.93 9.85 15.21
N THR A 326 11.01 10.07 14.28
CA THR A 326 9.55 10.06 14.52
C THR A 326 8.89 9.04 13.61
N ALA A 327 8.54 7.87 14.15
CA ALA A 327 7.69 6.93 13.41
C ALA A 327 6.25 7.42 13.48
N SER A 328 5.53 7.34 12.38
CA SER A 328 4.09 7.53 12.39
C SER A 328 3.43 6.31 13.02
N MET A 329 2.50 6.55 13.95
CA MET A 329 1.72 5.48 14.59
C MET A 329 0.94 4.65 13.56
N ASP A 330 0.59 5.29 12.45
CA ASP A 330 -0.25 4.71 11.41
C ASP A 330 0.43 3.56 10.65
N TYR A 331 1.77 3.49 10.68
CA TYR A 331 2.53 2.49 9.95
C TYR A 331 3.26 1.51 10.87
N GLU A 332 3.06 1.60 12.19
CA GLU A 332 3.67 0.64 13.12
C GLU A 332 3.22 -0.80 12.86
N GLY A 333 2.00 -1.00 12.33
CA GLY A 333 1.49 -2.32 11.93
C GLY A 333 2.43 -3.04 10.94
N LEU A 334 3.10 -2.30 10.06
CA LEU A 334 4.01 -2.87 9.06
C LEU A 334 5.23 -3.58 9.68
N LYS A 335 5.56 -3.32 10.96
CA LYS A 335 6.63 -4.06 11.65
C LYS A 335 6.30 -5.54 11.79
N ASP A 336 5.03 -5.90 11.91
CA ASP A 336 4.61 -7.30 12.08
C ASP A 336 5.00 -8.14 10.84
N ASN A 337 5.11 -7.52 9.67
CA ASN A 337 5.53 -8.17 8.42
C ASN A 337 6.98 -8.66 8.43
N TYR A 338 7.82 -8.22 9.37
CA TYR A 338 9.18 -8.73 9.55
C TYR A 338 9.22 -10.03 10.37
N LEU A 339 8.13 -10.38 11.05
CA LEU A 339 8.08 -11.54 11.94
C LEU A 339 8.27 -12.89 11.21
N PRO A 340 7.68 -13.14 10.02
CA PRO A 340 7.88 -14.39 9.29
C PRO A 340 9.35 -14.71 9.01
N MET A 341 10.16 -13.71 8.62
CA MET A 341 11.61 -13.86 8.45
C MET A 341 12.27 -14.33 9.76
N VAL A 342 11.99 -13.65 10.87
CA VAL A 342 12.63 -13.97 12.16
C VAL A 342 12.23 -15.35 12.67
N GLN A 343 10.96 -15.73 12.49
CA GLN A 343 10.48 -17.08 12.82
C GLN A 343 11.13 -18.16 11.96
N THR A 344 11.37 -17.87 10.68
CA THR A 344 12.06 -18.80 9.77
C THR A 344 13.50 -19.02 10.19
N VAL A 345 14.22 -17.96 10.60
CA VAL A 345 15.57 -18.09 11.17
C VAL A 345 15.54 -18.96 12.43
N GLU A 346 14.58 -18.74 13.32
CA GLU A 346 14.43 -19.53 14.55
C GLU A 346 14.17 -21.01 14.25
N GLN A 347 13.24 -21.31 13.34
CA GLN A 347 12.85 -22.68 12.99
C GLN A 347 13.98 -23.46 12.31
N LEU A 348 14.71 -22.83 11.37
CA LEU A 348 15.77 -23.50 10.61
C LEU A 348 17.11 -23.54 11.37
N THR A 349 17.25 -22.83 12.48
CA THR A 349 18.47 -22.88 13.30
C THR A 349 18.49 -24.14 14.16
N VAL A 350 19.09 -25.21 13.61
CA VAL A 350 19.33 -26.46 14.36
C VAL A 350 20.47 -26.23 15.37
N LYS A 351 20.15 -26.22 16.67
CA LYS A 351 21.07 -25.94 17.80
C LYS A 351 21.62 -24.50 17.82
N ALA A 352 20.74 -23.55 18.08
CA ALA A 352 21.14 -22.16 18.27
C ALA A 352 22.14 -22.00 19.43
N THR A 353 23.16 -21.16 19.26
CA THR A 353 23.97 -20.70 20.39
C THR A 353 23.16 -19.71 21.25
N LYS A 354 23.54 -19.52 22.52
CA LYS A 354 22.89 -18.51 23.39
C LYS A 354 22.86 -17.11 22.75
N ASP A 355 23.90 -16.75 22.03
CA ASP A 355 23.98 -15.46 21.34
C ASP A 355 23.01 -15.39 20.16
N GLN A 356 22.83 -16.47 19.41
CA GLN A 356 21.86 -16.56 18.31
C GLN A 356 20.42 -16.52 18.83
N GLU A 357 20.12 -17.24 19.92
CA GLU A 357 18.81 -17.19 20.58
C GLU A 357 18.51 -15.76 21.05
N LYS A 358 19.49 -15.11 21.68
CA LYS A 358 19.37 -13.72 22.12
C LYS A 358 19.13 -12.77 20.94
N GLU A 359 19.88 -12.87 19.85
CA GLU A 359 19.70 -12.05 18.65
C GLU A 359 18.27 -12.19 18.10
N ILE A 360 17.75 -13.41 18.02
CA ILE A 360 16.37 -13.68 17.56
C ILE A 360 15.35 -13.03 18.50
N GLN A 361 15.49 -13.20 19.82
CA GLN A 361 14.55 -12.62 20.79
C GLN A 361 14.61 -11.08 20.83
N ASP A 362 15.80 -10.50 20.70
CA ASP A 362 15.99 -9.05 20.61
C ASP A 362 15.27 -8.49 19.38
N LYS A 363 15.40 -9.15 18.22
CA LYS A 363 14.71 -8.76 16.98
C LYS A 363 13.19 -8.89 17.08
N LYS A 364 12.68 -9.98 17.66
CA LYS A 364 11.25 -10.12 17.96
C LYS A 364 10.75 -9.01 18.88
N SER A 365 11.55 -8.62 19.87
CA SER A 365 11.22 -7.55 20.81
C SER A 365 11.16 -6.19 20.11
N VAL A 366 12.11 -5.89 19.21
CA VAL A 366 12.09 -4.67 18.38
C VAL A 366 10.84 -4.60 17.51
N ILE A 367 10.46 -5.71 16.88
CA ILE A 367 9.25 -5.80 16.04
C ILE A 367 7.99 -5.55 16.87
N LYS A 368 7.85 -6.22 18.02
CA LYS A 368 6.66 -6.14 18.88
C LYS A 368 6.55 -4.83 19.67
N LYS A 369 7.64 -4.06 19.78
CA LYS A 369 7.65 -2.80 20.53
C LYS A 369 6.82 -1.75 19.79
N ARG A 370 5.64 -1.46 20.34
CA ARG A 370 4.78 -0.34 19.94
C ARG A 370 5.26 0.95 20.60
N LYS A 371 5.24 2.08 19.90
CA LYS A 371 5.46 3.39 20.53
C LYS A 371 4.19 3.81 21.24
N ALA A 372 4.34 4.39 22.43
CA ALA A 372 3.20 4.94 23.16
C ALA A 372 2.63 6.15 22.40
N PRO A 373 1.29 6.34 22.41
CA PRO A 373 0.71 7.57 21.89
C PRO A 373 1.30 8.77 22.64
N LYS A 374 1.77 9.77 21.90
CA LYS A 374 2.08 11.08 22.51
C LYS A 374 0.75 11.65 23.00
N LYS A 375 0.67 11.92 24.31
CA LYS A 375 -0.47 12.57 24.96
C LYS A 375 -0.62 14.01 24.49
#